data_AF-K8GS51-F1
#
_entry.id   AF-K8GS51-F1
#
_cell.length_a   1.000
_cell.length_b   1.000
_cell.length_c   1.000
_cell.angle_alpha   90.00
_cell.angle_beta   90.00
_cell.angle_gamma   90.00
#
_symmetry.space_group_name_H-M   'P 1'
#
loop_
_entity.id
_entity.type
_entity.pdbx_description
1 polymer ?
#
loop_
_entity_poly.entity_id
_entity_poly.type
_entity_poly.pdbx_seq_one_letter_code
_entity_poly.pdbx_strand_id
1 'polypeptide(L)'
;MSQPQKTVVLSHFDCPDGAASIYAAYRYFEDRAEYHLINYQEPLPPINPGAQVYFLDMSRPGDEYLELLSQGSSVTVIDHHESALVEAIILAAKLNFTEMSLNKVIVKDDDSFFPLYDLLTTKIKNQPVTAELTACVEDWIDQNGLEALSYTYRQKDSLLSINVDMRRSGAYLAWKEFHWTTPPELIQYVDDRDRWVWRMPFSEEVNAGQYDLWYQTYVGINTNSLEQRVLNQKDPMLAVRCFEELIKDPDGIERLIQLGKPAIEKQRAAVKDMCREIHTITIDGVQYPYVYASIYHSHVGHYLLETLDAPVAVTWKTYPDNSYGFSIRTNGTVRANRIAKRFGGGGHKPAAGFGLKPLKLVKIGEQFMTPQVIGKVGGDLELTSIQDVFELTEAGVVNSIGETFQLDPETLVSVVKS
;
A
#
# COMPACT_ATOMS: atom_id res chain seq x y z
N MET A 1 0.17 -15.87 -36.26
CA MET A 1 0.12 -14.44 -35.90
C MET A 1 -0.92 -14.29 -34.81
N SER A 2 -0.52 -14.25 -33.54
CA SER A 2 -1.47 -14.03 -32.44
C SER A 2 -1.91 -12.57 -32.49
N GLN A 3 -3.22 -12.31 -32.57
CA GLN A 3 -3.73 -10.99 -32.25
C GLN A 3 -3.42 -10.70 -30.76
N PRO A 4 -3.00 -9.48 -30.39
CA PRO A 4 -2.61 -9.19 -29.01
C PRO A 4 -3.83 -9.31 -28.08
N GLN A 5 -3.64 -9.99 -26.95
CA GLN A 5 -4.60 -10.02 -25.83
C GLN A 5 -4.92 -8.58 -25.43
N LYS A 6 -6.23 -8.28 -25.34
CA LYS A 6 -6.73 -6.93 -25.06
C LYS A 6 -6.99 -6.69 -23.59
N THR A 7 -6.64 -7.60 -22.68
CA THR A 7 -6.96 -7.45 -21.26
C THR A 7 -5.72 -7.66 -20.41
N VAL A 8 -5.45 -6.70 -19.54
CA VAL A 8 -4.32 -6.71 -18.60
C VAL A 8 -4.89 -6.54 -17.19
N VAL A 9 -4.53 -7.45 -16.29
CA VAL A 9 -4.96 -7.44 -14.89
C VAL A 9 -3.73 -7.26 -14.01
N LEU A 10 -3.74 -6.19 -13.23
CA LEU A 10 -2.69 -5.79 -12.32
C LEU A 10 -3.24 -5.89 -10.90
N SER A 11 -2.45 -6.48 -9.99
CA SER A 11 -2.80 -6.50 -8.58
C SER A 11 -1.57 -6.38 -7.68
N HIS A 12 -1.79 -5.98 -6.43
CA HIS A 12 -0.71 -5.77 -5.48
C HIS A 12 0.06 -7.06 -5.19
N PHE A 13 1.39 -6.94 -5.20
CA PHE A 13 2.30 -8.03 -4.89
C PHE A 13 2.54 -8.18 -3.38
N ASP A 14 2.88 -9.40 -2.93
CA ASP A 14 3.27 -9.71 -1.54
C ASP A 14 2.13 -9.62 -0.50
N CYS A 15 0.88 -9.80 -0.92
CA CYS A 15 -0.25 -10.01 -0.01
C CYS A 15 -1.24 -11.07 -0.54
N PRO A 16 -1.92 -11.83 0.34
CA PRO A 16 -3.01 -12.73 -0.04
C PRO A 16 -4.19 -12.03 -0.69
N ASP A 17 -4.43 -10.75 -0.41
CA ASP A 17 -5.55 -10.00 -0.99
C ASP A 17 -5.33 -9.71 -2.48
N GLY A 18 -4.16 -9.19 -2.86
CA GLY A 18 -3.78 -9.06 -4.26
C GLY A 18 -3.67 -10.40 -4.99
N ALA A 19 -3.13 -11.43 -4.34
CA ALA A 19 -3.10 -12.79 -4.90
C ALA A 19 -4.50 -13.38 -5.15
N ALA A 20 -5.42 -13.22 -4.19
CA ALA A 20 -6.81 -13.65 -4.33
C ALA A 20 -7.57 -12.80 -5.36
N SER A 21 -7.21 -11.53 -5.52
CA SER A 21 -7.74 -10.65 -6.57
C SER A 21 -7.37 -11.14 -7.98
N ILE A 22 -6.12 -11.57 -8.18
CA ILE A 22 -5.69 -12.25 -9.42
C ILE A 22 -6.49 -13.54 -9.62
N TYR A 23 -6.67 -14.35 -8.58
CA TYR A 23 -7.48 -15.56 -8.69
C TYR A 23 -8.94 -15.26 -9.09
N ALA A 24 -9.56 -14.24 -8.49
CA ALA A 24 -10.92 -13.81 -8.84
C ALA A 24 -11.02 -13.41 -10.32
N ALA A 25 -10.06 -12.62 -10.81
CA ALA A 25 -10.00 -12.23 -12.22
C ALA A 25 -9.69 -13.41 -13.14
N TYR A 26 -8.81 -14.34 -12.74
CA TYR A 26 -8.47 -15.53 -13.50
C TYR A 26 -9.66 -16.43 -13.73
N ARG A 27 -10.49 -16.66 -12.70
CA ARG A 27 -11.71 -17.45 -12.82
C ARG A 27 -12.75 -16.86 -13.77
N TYR A 28 -12.60 -15.59 -14.15
CA TYR A 28 -13.47 -14.93 -15.12
C TYR A 28 -12.82 -14.85 -16.51
N PHE A 29 -11.60 -14.34 -16.60
CA PHE A 29 -10.92 -14.09 -17.88
C PHE A 29 -10.17 -15.30 -18.43
N GLU A 30 -9.69 -16.22 -17.59
CA GLU A 30 -8.87 -17.37 -17.98
C GLU A 30 -7.70 -16.97 -18.90
N ASP A 31 -7.56 -17.61 -20.06
CA ASP A 31 -6.51 -17.32 -21.04
C ASP A 31 -6.75 -16.05 -21.87
N ARG A 32 -7.79 -15.26 -21.55
CA ARG A 32 -8.13 -14.03 -22.28
C ARG A 32 -7.48 -12.78 -21.72
N ALA A 33 -6.75 -12.88 -20.61
CA ALA A 33 -6.04 -11.77 -19.98
C ALA A 33 -4.57 -12.10 -19.67
N GLU A 34 -3.76 -11.07 -19.62
CA GLU A 34 -2.43 -11.09 -19.02
C GLU A 34 -2.55 -10.67 -17.55
N TYR A 35 -1.80 -11.33 -16.66
CA TYR A 35 -1.87 -11.09 -15.22
C TYR A 35 -0.51 -10.67 -14.69
N HIS A 36 -0.50 -9.72 -13.76
CA HIS A 36 0.72 -9.24 -13.14
C HIS A 36 0.49 -8.93 -11.66
N LEU A 37 1.39 -9.43 -10.82
CA LEU A 37 1.54 -8.98 -9.45
C LEU A 37 2.66 -7.94 -9.40
N ILE A 38 2.34 -6.72 -8.98
CA ILE A 38 3.27 -5.58 -8.95
C ILE A 38 3.23 -4.83 -7.63
N ASN A 39 4.34 -4.20 -7.23
CA ASN A 39 4.33 -3.25 -6.12
C ASN A 39 3.92 -1.85 -6.60
N TYR A 40 3.39 -1.01 -5.69
CA TYR A 40 2.92 0.34 -6.02
C TYR A 40 3.95 1.26 -6.69
N GLN A 41 5.25 1.07 -6.44
CA GLN A 41 6.30 1.94 -7.00
C GLN A 41 6.90 1.38 -8.30
N GLU A 42 6.47 0.19 -8.73
CA GLU A 42 6.98 -0.42 -9.95
C GLU A 42 6.34 0.22 -11.19
N PRO A 43 7.09 0.29 -12.31
CA PRO A 43 6.52 0.71 -13.58
C PRO A 43 5.45 -0.29 -14.03
N LEU A 44 4.43 0.21 -14.75
CA LEU A 44 3.45 -0.66 -15.38
C LEU A 44 4.13 -1.57 -16.42
N PRO A 45 3.67 -2.82 -16.58
CA PRO A 45 4.10 -3.63 -17.71
C PRO A 45 3.66 -2.99 -19.03
N PRO A 46 4.23 -3.41 -20.18
CA PRO A 46 3.81 -2.90 -21.48
C PRO A 46 2.30 -3.13 -21.71
N ILE A 47 1.53 -2.05 -21.88
CA ILE A 47 0.09 -2.10 -22.16
C ILE A 47 -0.12 -1.66 -23.60
N ASN A 48 -0.77 -2.51 -24.40
CA ASN A 48 -1.10 -2.17 -25.78
C ASN A 48 -2.20 -1.10 -25.83
N PRO A 49 -2.13 -0.12 -26.75
CA PRO A 49 -3.22 0.82 -27.00
C PRO A 49 -4.55 0.10 -27.24
N GLY A 50 -5.63 0.57 -26.62
CA GLY A 50 -6.95 -0.04 -26.75
C GLY A 50 -7.21 -1.24 -25.82
N ALA A 51 -6.36 -1.48 -24.82
CA ALA A 51 -6.55 -2.55 -23.86
C ALA A 51 -7.62 -2.24 -22.79
N GLN A 52 -8.21 -3.28 -22.22
CA GLN A 52 -8.97 -3.25 -20.97
C GLN A 52 -7.98 -3.51 -19.83
N VAL A 53 -7.75 -2.52 -18.99
CA VAL A 53 -6.78 -2.58 -17.89
C VAL A 53 -7.54 -2.61 -16.57
N TYR A 54 -7.25 -3.60 -15.74
CA TYR A 54 -7.82 -3.75 -14.40
C TYR A 54 -6.73 -3.55 -13.36
N PHE A 55 -6.98 -2.66 -12.39
CA PHE A 55 -6.19 -2.52 -11.18
C PHE A 55 -7.01 -3.06 -10.01
N LEU A 56 -6.52 -4.12 -9.36
CA LEU A 56 -7.23 -4.82 -8.28
C LEU A 56 -6.40 -4.78 -7.01
N ASP A 57 -6.99 -4.42 -5.87
CA ASP A 57 -6.27 -4.24 -4.60
C ASP A 57 -5.12 -3.21 -4.72
N MET A 58 -5.27 -2.25 -5.65
CA MET A 58 -4.30 -1.18 -5.82
C MET A 58 -4.85 0.00 -6.60
N SER A 59 -4.33 1.19 -6.27
CA SER A 59 -4.53 2.42 -7.01
C SER A 59 -3.20 3.05 -7.44
N ARG A 60 -3.21 3.73 -8.58
CA ARG A 60 -2.16 4.57 -9.14
C ARG A 60 -2.60 6.05 -9.15
N PRO A 61 -1.65 6.99 -9.25
CA PRO A 61 -1.96 8.40 -9.49
C PRO A 61 -2.89 8.56 -10.70
N GLY A 62 -3.91 9.42 -10.57
CA GLY A 62 -4.94 9.57 -11.60
C GLY A 62 -4.41 9.89 -13.00
N ASP A 63 -3.26 10.55 -13.12
CA ASP A 63 -2.66 10.92 -14.41
C ASP A 63 -2.20 9.69 -15.21
N GLU A 64 -1.81 8.58 -14.56
CA GLU A 64 -1.51 7.32 -15.25
C GLU A 64 -2.76 6.74 -15.92
N TYR A 65 -3.93 6.87 -15.30
CA TYR A 65 -5.19 6.43 -15.91
C TYR A 65 -5.56 7.31 -17.11
N LEU A 66 -5.35 8.63 -17.00
CA LEU A 66 -5.60 9.55 -18.11
C LEU A 66 -4.69 9.26 -19.31
N GLU A 67 -3.43 8.89 -19.06
CA GLU A 67 -2.51 8.46 -20.10
C GLU A 67 -3.02 7.20 -20.81
N LEU A 68 -3.45 6.18 -20.08
CA LEU A 68 -4.04 4.96 -20.65
C LEU A 68 -5.30 5.26 -21.48
N LEU A 69 -6.21 6.11 -20.97
CA LEU A 69 -7.41 6.52 -21.71
C LEU A 69 -7.07 7.23 -23.02
N SER A 70 -6.01 8.07 -23.01
CA SER A 70 -5.54 8.79 -24.20
C SER A 70 -5.02 7.86 -25.30
N GLN A 71 -4.54 6.67 -24.91
CA GLN A 71 -4.11 5.58 -25.81
C GLN A 71 -5.29 4.68 -26.26
N GLY A 72 -6.52 5.04 -25.91
CA GLY A 72 -7.74 4.29 -26.27
C GLY A 72 -8.07 3.12 -25.35
N SER A 73 -7.29 2.92 -24.28
CA SER A 73 -7.53 1.84 -23.31
C SER A 73 -8.69 2.19 -22.37
N SER A 74 -9.46 1.21 -21.91
CA SER A 74 -10.38 1.38 -20.78
C SER A 74 -9.75 0.91 -19.49
N VAL A 75 -10.02 1.60 -18.39
CA VAL A 75 -9.41 1.34 -17.09
C VAL A 75 -10.50 1.06 -16.06
N THR A 76 -10.33 -0.02 -15.29
CA THR A 76 -11.17 -0.34 -14.12
C THR A 76 -10.30 -0.44 -12.89
N VAL A 77 -10.61 0.33 -11.85
CA VAL A 77 -9.89 0.32 -10.57
C VAL A 77 -10.84 -0.21 -9.50
N ILE A 78 -10.41 -1.26 -8.80
CA ILE A 78 -11.12 -1.89 -7.69
C ILE A 78 -10.19 -1.90 -6.51
N ASP A 79 -10.49 -1.08 -5.51
CA ASP A 79 -9.61 -0.90 -4.37
C ASP A 79 -10.40 -0.67 -3.08
N HIS A 80 -9.71 -0.78 -1.95
CA HIS A 80 -10.25 -0.57 -0.60
C HIS A 80 -9.34 0.30 0.27
N HIS A 81 -8.20 0.76 -0.27
CA HIS A 81 -7.32 1.70 0.41
C HIS A 81 -7.92 3.10 0.50
N GLU A 82 -7.74 3.79 1.63
CA GLU A 82 -8.17 5.19 1.75
C GLU A 82 -7.43 6.10 0.76
N SER A 83 -6.15 5.82 0.48
CA SER A 83 -5.40 6.54 -0.55
C SER A 83 -6.10 6.47 -1.91
N ALA A 84 -6.78 5.37 -2.22
CA ALA A 84 -7.55 5.25 -3.45
C ALA A 84 -8.80 6.13 -3.45
N LEU A 85 -9.45 6.35 -2.29
CA LEU A 85 -10.55 7.34 -2.18
C LEU A 85 -10.03 8.75 -2.44
N VAL A 86 -8.87 9.09 -1.89
CA VAL A 86 -8.26 10.41 -2.10
C VAL A 86 -7.95 10.63 -3.58
N GLU A 87 -7.28 9.67 -4.22
CA GLU A 87 -6.99 9.72 -5.66
C GLU A 87 -8.27 9.78 -6.50
N ALA A 88 -9.29 9.01 -6.15
CA ALA A 88 -10.59 9.01 -6.84
C ALA A 88 -11.28 10.38 -6.75
N ILE A 89 -11.27 11.03 -5.59
CA ILE A 89 -11.86 12.36 -5.40
C ILE A 89 -11.09 13.42 -6.21
N ILE A 90 -9.75 13.40 -6.14
CA ILE A 90 -8.90 14.35 -6.87
C ILE A 90 -9.10 14.18 -8.39
N LEU A 91 -9.11 12.94 -8.88
CA LEU A 91 -9.35 12.63 -10.28
C LEU A 91 -10.76 13.05 -10.72
N ALA A 92 -11.77 12.84 -9.88
CA ALA A 92 -13.14 13.29 -10.13
C ALA A 92 -13.25 14.81 -10.32
N ALA A 93 -12.50 15.59 -9.53
CA ALA A 93 -12.44 17.04 -9.68
C ALA A 93 -11.74 17.47 -10.98
N LYS A 94 -10.65 16.79 -11.36
CA LYS A 94 -9.90 17.03 -12.63
C LYS A 94 -10.77 16.79 -13.86
N LEU A 95 -11.53 15.70 -13.87
CA LEU A 95 -12.33 15.23 -14.99
C LEU A 95 -13.71 15.90 -15.11
N ASN A 96 -13.95 16.99 -14.37
CA ASN A 96 -15.22 17.71 -14.31
C ASN A 96 -16.41 16.78 -13.95
N PHE A 97 -16.58 16.53 -12.65
CA PHE A 97 -17.58 15.62 -12.06
C PHE A 97 -18.98 15.58 -12.69
N THR A 98 -19.49 16.69 -13.26
CA THR A 98 -20.79 16.73 -13.95
C THR A 98 -20.88 15.87 -15.21
N GLU A 99 -19.73 15.49 -15.79
CA GLU A 99 -19.64 14.60 -16.96
C GLU A 99 -19.54 13.12 -16.58
N MET A 100 -19.57 12.81 -15.28
CA MET A 100 -19.47 11.46 -14.75
C MET A 100 -20.83 10.86 -14.46
N SER A 101 -20.89 9.52 -14.51
CA SER A 101 -22.00 8.77 -13.92
C SER A 101 -21.55 8.27 -12.54
N LEU A 102 -22.12 8.87 -11.49
CA LEU A 102 -21.89 8.43 -10.12
C LEU A 102 -22.71 7.16 -9.84
N ASN A 103 -22.03 6.07 -9.51
CA ASN A 103 -22.65 4.77 -9.34
C ASN A 103 -22.93 4.45 -7.87
N LYS A 104 -22.07 4.95 -6.96
CA LYS A 104 -22.15 4.67 -5.53
C LYS A 104 -21.40 5.74 -4.72
N VAL A 105 -22.01 6.24 -3.67
CA VAL A 105 -21.33 6.96 -2.57
C VAL A 105 -21.93 6.41 -1.29
N ILE A 106 -21.09 6.00 -0.35
CA ILE A 106 -21.53 5.52 0.95
C ILE A 106 -20.79 6.32 1.98
N VAL A 107 -21.57 7.05 2.77
CA VAL A 107 -21.10 7.83 3.90
C VAL A 107 -21.57 7.11 5.17
N LYS A 108 -20.72 7.06 6.18
CA LYS A 108 -21.05 6.41 7.44
C LYS A 108 -22.17 7.20 8.12
N ASP A 109 -23.24 6.51 8.48
CA ASP A 109 -24.40 7.07 9.18
C ASP A 109 -25.14 8.20 8.42
N ASP A 110 -24.87 8.38 7.11
CA ASP A 110 -25.54 9.35 6.22
C ASP A 110 -25.60 8.83 4.77
N ASP A 111 -26.74 9.01 4.09
CA ASP A 111 -26.91 8.66 2.67
C ASP A 111 -26.88 9.91 1.76
N SER A 112 -26.51 11.09 2.28
CA SER A 112 -26.54 12.36 1.54
C SER A 112 -25.29 12.60 0.67
N PHE A 113 -25.51 13.04 -0.58
CA PHE A 113 -24.44 13.30 -1.57
C PHE A 113 -23.95 14.76 -1.57
N PHE A 114 -24.66 15.66 -0.89
CA PHE A 114 -24.41 17.09 -0.92
C PHE A 114 -22.99 17.48 -0.45
N PRO A 115 -22.43 16.85 0.59
CA PRO A 115 -21.09 17.19 1.06
C PRO A 115 -19.99 16.94 0.00
N LEU A 116 -20.10 15.83 -0.76
CA LEU A 116 -19.10 15.47 -1.77
C LEU A 116 -19.11 16.43 -2.95
N TYR A 117 -20.30 16.85 -3.39
CA TYR A 117 -20.45 17.80 -4.49
C TYR A 117 -19.83 19.16 -4.15
N ASP A 118 -20.04 19.67 -2.94
CA ASP A 118 -19.41 20.91 -2.47
C ASP A 118 -17.89 20.79 -2.49
N LEU A 119 -17.32 19.73 -1.88
CA LEU A 119 -15.87 19.49 -1.90
C LEU A 119 -15.29 19.55 -3.31
N LEU A 120 -15.87 18.78 -4.24
CA LEU A 120 -15.38 18.66 -5.61
C LEU A 120 -15.43 20.00 -6.36
N THR A 121 -16.48 20.79 -6.15
CA THR A 121 -16.75 21.99 -6.98
C THR A 121 -16.19 23.27 -6.40
N THR A 122 -16.08 23.40 -5.07
CA THR A 122 -15.66 24.64 -4.40
C THR A 122 -14.24 24.57 -3.85
N LYS A 123 -13.81 23.40 -3.36
CA LYS A 123 -12.52 23.25 -2.67
C LYS A 123 -11.43 22.65 -3.53
N ILE A 124 -11.74 21.70 -4.42
CA ILE A 124 -10.70 20.97 -5.18
C ILE A 124 -10.58 21.48 -6.61
N LYS A 125 -11.69 21.85 -7.26
CA LYS A 125 -11.70 22.23 -8.67
C LYS A 125 -10.66 23.32 -8.97
N ASN A 126 -9.84 23.07 -10.00
CA ASN A 126 -8.76 23.95 -10.47
C ASN A 126 -7.61 24.17 -9.46
N GLN A 127 -7.53 23.41 -8.37
CA GLN A 127 -6.36 23.47 -7.49
C GLN A 127 -5.23 22.56 -7.98
N PRO A 128 -3.96 22.97 -7.81
CA PRO A 128 -2.83 22.07 -8.03
C PRO A 128 -2.87 20.92 -7.02
N VAL A 129 -2.49 19.72 -7.45
CA VAL A 129 -2.38 18.56 -6.55
C VAL A 129 -1.13 18.73 -5.69
N THR A 130 -1.32 19.16 -4.44
CA THR A 130 -0.25 19.32 -3.44
C THR A 130 -0.47 18.40 -2.23
N ALA A 131 0.53 18.33 -1.35
CA ALA A 131 0.41 17.60 -0.09
C ALA A 131 -0.71 18.18 0.80
N GLU A 132 -0.89 19.51 0.79
CA GLU A 132 -1.94 20.22 1.52
C GLU A 132 -3.33 19.88 0.98
N LEU A 133 -3.50 19.84 -0.35
CA LEU A 133 -4.76 19.42 -0.95
C LEU A 133 -5.09 17.98 -0.60
N THR A 134 -4.10 17.09 -0.68
CA THR A 134 -4.23 15.67 -0.30
C THR A 134 -4.68 15.53 1.16
N ALA A 135 -4.04 16.26 2.07
CA ALA A 135 -4.41 16.27 3.49
C ALA A 135 -5.82 16.84 3.73
N CYS A 136 -6.21 17.89 2.99
CA CYS A 136 -7.56 18.45 3.03
C CYS A 136 -8.63 17.42 2.62
N VAL A 137 -8.38 16.64 1.57
CA VAL A 137 -9.29 15.57 1.14
C VAL A 137 -9.37 14.45 2.18
N GLU A 138 -8.25 14.04 2.75
CA GLU A 138 -8.22 13.05 3.84
C GLU A 138 -8.99 13.52 5.07
N ASP A 139 -8.82 14.78 5.48
CA ASP A 139 -9.55 15.37 6.62
C ASP A 139 -11.05 15.41 6.32
N TRP A 140 -11.43 15.73 5.08
CA TRP A 140 -12.82 15.72 4.66
C TRP A 140 -13.41 14.30 4.68
N ILE A 141 -12.68 13.29 4.20
CA ILE A 141 -13.10 11.87 4.24
C ILE A 141 -13.38 11.45 5.68
N ASP A 142 -12.53 11.84 6.63
CA ASP A 142 -12.72 11.58 8.06
C ASP A 142 -13.95 12.27 8.63
N GLN A 143 -14.05 13.58 8.41
CA GLN A 143 -15.11 14.41 8.99
C GLN A 143 -16.50 13.97 8.53
N ASN A 144 -16.58 13.51 7.28
CA ASN A 144 -17.85 13.05 6.70
C ASN A 144 -18.02 11.54 6.85
N GLY A 145 -16.96 10.77 7.06
CA GLY A 145 -17.05 9.31 7.17
C GLY A 145 -17.29 8.63 5.82
N LEU A 146 -16.68 9.09 4.73
CA LEU A 146 -16.82 8.44 3.42
C LEU A 146 -16.20 7.03 3.45
N GLU A 147 -17.01 6.00 3.17
CA GLU A 147 -16.59 4.59 3.19
C GLU A 147 -16.43 3.98 1.79
N ALA A 148 -17.20 4.46 0.81
CA ALA A 148 -17.10 4.00 -0.57
C ALA A 148 -17.43 5.09 -1.60
N LEU A 149 -16.74 5.06 -2.74
CA LEU A 149 -16.97 5.92 -3.89
C LEU A 149 -16.81 5.10 -5.17
N SER A 150 -17.82 5.14 -6.04
CA SER A 150 -17.74 4.59 -7.39
C SER A 150 -18.35 5.53 -8.41
N TYR A 151 -17.63 5.72 -9.51
CA TYR A 151 -18.10 6.48 -10.66
C TYR A 151 -17.51 5.91 -11.95
N THR A 152 -18.16 6.26 -13.06
CA THR A 152 -17.63 6.02 -14.41
C THR A 152 -17.51 7.33 -15.17
N TYR A 153 -16.47 7.40 -16.00
CA TYR A 153 -16.21 8.51 -16.91
C TYR A 153 -15.91 7.96 -18.30
N ARG A 154 -16.48 8.56 -19.35
CA ARG A 154 -16.25 8.16 -20.74
C ARG A 154 -15.42 9.21 -21.46
N GLN A 155 -14.35 8.77 -22.10
CA GLN A 155 -13.55 9.60 -22.99
C GLN A 155 -13.50 8.94 -24.37
N LYS A 156 -14.25 9.48 -25.33
CA LYS A 156 -14.45 8.84 -26.65
C LYS A 156 -14.95 7.40 -26.47
N ASP A 157 -14.21 6.42 -26.97
CA ASP A 157 -14.52 4.99 -26.89
C ASP A 157 -13.96 4.32 -25.61
N SER A 158 -13.16 5.04 -24.82
CA SER A 158 -12.55 4.56 -23.58
C SER A 158 -13.47 4.77 -22.38
N LEU A 159 -13.49 3.79 -21.47
CA LEU A 159 -14.19 3.87 -20.19
C LEU A 159 -13.19 3.91 -19.02
N LEU A 160 -13.36 4.86 -18.11
CA LEU A 160 -12.78 4.80 -16.77
C LEU A 160 -13.87 4.37 -15.79
N SER A 161 -13.62 3.33 -15.02
CA SER A 161 -14.47 2.87 -13.92
C SER A 161 -13.66 2.85 -12.63
N ILE A 162 -14.08 3.64 -11.65
CA ILE A 162 -13.46 3.67 -10.32
C ILE A 162 -14.45 3.04 -9.33
N ASN A 163 -13.99 2.09 -8.53
CA ASN A 163 -14.76 1.42 -7.49
C ASN A 163 -13.87 1.26 -6.26
N VAL A 164 -14.04 2.17 -5.30
CA VAL A 164 -13.33 2.12 -4.03
C VAL A 164 -14.33 1.86 -2.91
N ASP A 165 -14.15 0.79 -2.13
CA ASP A 165 -15.02 0.43 -1.01
C ASP A 165 -14.22 -0.13 0.17
N MET A 166 -13.97 0.70 1.19
CA MET A 166 -13.11 0.35 2.33
C MET A 166 -13.73 -0.71 3.26
N ARG A 167 -14.98 -1.13 3.02
CA ARG A 167 -15.71 -2.06 3.90
C ARG A 167 -15.41 -3.51 3.57
N ARG A 168 -14.69 -3.78 2.49
CA ARG A 168 -14.29 -5.12 2.02
C ARG A 168 -12.87 -5.06 1.46
N SER A 169 -12.16 -6.18 1.47
CA SER A 169 -10.83 -6.28 0.85
C SER A 169 -10.91 -6.25 -0.68
N GLY A 170 -9.79 -5.97 -1.33
CA GLY A 170 -9.67 -5.96 -2.78
C GLY A 170 -10.11 -7.28 -3.43
N ALA A 171 -9.75 -8.43 -2.84
CA ALA A 171 -10.14 -9.74 -3.36
C ALA A 171 -11.65 -9.99 -3.30
N TYR A 172 -12.27 -9.56 -2.20
CA TYR A 172 -13.72 -9.67 -2.04
C TYR A 172 -14.43 -8.82 -3.10
N LEU A 173 -13.97 -7.58 -3.30
CA LEU A 173 -14.53 -6.66 -4.30
C LEU A 173 -14.31 -7.17 -5.72
N ALA A 174 -13.11 -7.67 -6.04
CA ALA A 174 -12.80 -8.26 -7.34
C ALA A 174 -13.72 -9.46 -7.64
N TRP A 175 -13.96 -10.34 -6.66
CA TRP A 175 -14.91 -11.44 -6.84
C TRP A 175 -16.33 -10.94 -7.13
N LYS A 176 -16.78 -9.93 -6.38
CA LYS A 176 -18.10 -9.32 -6.59
C LYS A 176 -18.24 -8.70 -7.97
N GLU A 177 -17.20 -8.04 -8.48
CA GLU A 177 -17.19 -7.45 -9.82
C GLU A 177 -17.33 -8.51 -10.91
N PHE A 178 -16.50 -9.56 -10.86
CA PHE A 178 -16.40 -10.51 -11.97
C PHE A 178 -17.45 -11.62 -11.94
N HIS A 179 -17.92 -12.03 -10.76
CA HIS A 179 -18.76 -13.22 -10.61
C HIS A 179 -20.17 -12.93 -10.10
N TRP A 180 -20.41 -11.74 -9.54
CA TRP A 180 -21.68 -11.31 -8.93
C TRP A 180 -22.26 -12.23 -7.85
N THR A 181 -21.54 -13.27 -7.41
CA THR A 181 -21.93 -14.23 -6.38
C THR A 181 -21.32 -13.92 -5.02
N THR A 182 -21.61 -14.72 -4.00
CA THR A 182 -20.85 -14.71 -2.74
C THR A 182 -19.44 -15.25 -2.99
N PRO A 183 -18.37 -14.59 -2.49
CA PRO A 183 -17.01 -15.11 -2.63
C PRO A 183 -16.83 -16.48 -1.96
N PRO A 184 -15.96 -17.35 -2.50
CA PRO A 184 -15.52 -18.58 -1.85
C PRO A 184 -15.07 -18.30 -0.42
N GLU A 185 -15.27 -19.27 0.46
CA GLU A 185 -14.95 -19.14 1.88
C GLU A 185 -13.51 -18.68 2.13
N LEU A 186 -12.53 -19.19 1.36
CA LEU A 186 -11.14 -18.75 1.46
C LEU A 186 -10.94 -17.25 1.16
N ILE A 187 -11.69 -16.67 0.21
CA ILE A 187 -11.64 -15.21 -0.04
C ILE A 187 -12.26 -14.43 1.12
N GLN A 188 -13.28 -15.00 1.78
CA GLN A 188 -13.86 -14.38 2.98
C GLN A 188 -12.86 -14.39 4.15
N TYR A 189 -12.06 -15.45 4.31
CA TYR A 189 -10.97 -15.49 5.29
C TYR A 189 -9.88 -14.47 5.00
N VAL A 190 -9.56 -14.23 3.73
CA VAL A 190 -8.65 -13.17 3.29
C VAL A 190 -9.23 -11.80 3.68
N ASP A 191 -10.50 -11.53 3.38
CA ASP A 191 -11.19 -10.29 3.77
C ASP A 191 -11.23 -10.06 5.29
N ASP A 192 -11.43 -11.13 6.06
CA ASP A 192 -11.51 -11.10 7.52
C ASP A 192 -10.18 -10.70 8.17
N ARG A 193 -9.06 -11.21 7.63
CA ARG A 193 -7.71 -10.82 8.06
C ARG A 193 -7.30 -9.46 7.53
N ASP A 194 -7.55 -9.20 6.27
CA ASP A 194 -7.06 -7.99 5.60
C ASP A 194 -7.61 -6.73 6.27
N ARG A 195 -8.91 -6.74 6.62
CA ARG A 195 -9.55 -5.71 7.44
C ARG A 195 -9.24 -5.82 8.93
N TRP A 196 -8.50 -6.83 9.35
CA TRP A 196 -8.08 -7.10 10.72
C TRP A 196 -9.26 -7.24 11.71
N VAL A 197 -10.34 -7.93 11.31
CA VAL A 197 -11.55 -8.06 12.14
C VAL A 197 -11.73 -9.41 12.83
N TRP A 198 -11.08 -10.47 12.34
CA TRP A 198 -11.00 -11.79 12.99
C TRP A 198 -12.36 -12.38 13.43
N ARG A 199 -13.40 -12.24 12.59
CA ARG A 199 -14.76 -12.70 12.90
C ARG A 199 -15.03 -14.14 12.48
N MET A 200 -14.30 -14.65 11.50
CA MET A 200 -14.53 -16.01 11.01
C MET A 200 -14.01 -17.05 12.00
N PRO A 201 -14.64 -18.24 12.11
CA PRO A 201 -14.15 -19.32 12.95
C PRO A 201 -12.73 -19.72 12.55
N PHE A 202 -11.83 -19.83 13.53
CA PHE A 202 -10.42 -20.17 13.29
C PHE A 202 -9.71 -19.24 12.29
N SER A 203 -10.12 -17.97 12.20
CA SER A 203 -9.60 -17.04 11.20
C SER A 203 -8.09 -16.83 11.31
N GLU A 204 -7.56 -16.71 12.54
CA GLU A 204 -6.11 -16.63 12.74
C GLU A 204 -5.42 -17.88 12.19
N GLU A 205 -5.92 -19.08 12.50
CA GLU A 205 -5.33 -20.35 12.09
C GLU A 205 -5.37 -20.51 10.56
N VAL A 206 -6.54 -20.28 9.96
CA VAL A 206 -6.70 -20.39 8.50
C VAL A 206 -5.73 -19.45 7.80
N ASN A 207 -5.65 -18.19 8.24
CA ASN A 207 -4.74 -17.23 7.63
C ASN A 207 -3.26 -17.56 7.90
N ALA A 208 -2.91 -18.03 9.10
CA ALA A 208 -1.54 -18.46 9.38
C ALA A 208 -1.13 -19.66 8.51
N GLY A 209 -2.02 -20.64 8.34
CA GLY A 209 -1.80 -21.78 7.45
C GLY A 209 -1.72 -21.37 5.99
N GLN A 210 -2.54 -20.40 5.56
CA GLN A 210 -2.50 -19.86 4.20
C GLN A 210 -1.17 -19.17 3.94
N TYR A 211 -0.68 -18.36 4.88
CA TYR A 211 0.63 -17.73 4.78
C TYR A 211 1.76 -18.74 4.78
N ASP A 212 1.72 -19.76 5.64
CA ASP A 212 2.74 -20.81 5.69
C ASP A 212 2.79 -21.59 4.38
N LEU A 213 1.64 -22.01 3.85
CA LEU A 213 1.54 -22.70 2.57
C LEU A 213 2.01 -21.80 1.41
N TRP A 214 1.61 -20.52 1.44
CA TRP A 214 2.08 -19.52 0.48
C TRP A 214 3.60 -19.40 0.53
N TYR A 215 4.21 -19.22 1.71
CA TYR A 215 5.67 -19.15 1.83
C TYR A 215 6.36 -20.44 1.36
N GLN A 216 5.85 -21.61 1.71
CA GLN A 216 6.43 -22.88 1.30
C GLN A 216 6.39 -23.07 -0.22
N THR A 217 5.27 -22.71 -0.85
CA THR A 217 5.00 -22.89 -2.28
C THR A 217 5.67 -21.80 -3.13
N TYR A 218 5.64 -20.55 -2.65
CA TYR A 218 6.02 -19.35 -3.39
C TYR A 218 7.48 -18.92 -3.15
N VAL A 219 7.97 -18.98 -1.90
CA VAL A 219 9.39 -18.71 -1.57
C VAL A 219 10.27 -19.94 -1.82
N GLY A 220 9.67 -21.09 -2.10
CA GLY A 220 10.36 -22.23 -2.69
C GLY A 220 11.38 -22.84 -1.74
N ILE A 221 10.97 -23.18 -0.51
CA ILE A 221 11.81 -24.03 0.37
C ILE A 221 12.15 -25.37 -0.34
N ASN A 222 11.31 -25.78 -1.31
CA ASN A 222 11.51 -26.97 -2.16
C ASN A 222 12.09 -26.70 -3.57
N THR A 223 12.55 -25.48 -3.92
CA THR A 223 13.22 -25.23 -5.20
C THR A 223 14.74 -25.12 -5.03
N ASN A 224 15.49 -25.75 -5.94
CA ASN A 224 16.93 -26.00 -5.83
C ASN A 224 17.83 -24.82 -6.29
N SER A 225 17.27 -23.65 -6.65
CA SER A 225 18.10 -22.47 -6.97
C SER A 225 17.45 -21.14 -6.53
N LEU A 226 18.29 -20.22 -6.05
CA LEU A 226 17.91 -18.86 -5.66
C LEU A 226 17.25 -18.08 -6.81
N GLU A 227 17.69 -18.32 -8.04
CA GLU A 227 17.17 -17.70 -9.26
C GLU A 227 15.70 -18.09 -9.51
N GLN A 228 15.36 -19.36 -9.33
CA GLN A 228 13.98 -19.84 -9.49
C GLN A 228 13.07 -19.33 -8.36
N ARG A 229 13.62 -19.11 -7.15
CA ARG A 229 12.89 -18.48 -6.03
C ARG A 229 12.55 -17.01 -6.31
N VAL A 230 13.46 -16.27 -6.93
CA VAL A 230 13.23 -14.87 -7.33
C VAL A 230 12.24 -14.77 -8.50
N LEU A 231 12.31 -15.70 -9.46
CA LEU A 231 11.37 -15.74 -10.59
C LEU A 231 9.94 -16.14 -10.17
N ASN A 232 9.80 -17.09 -9.23
CA ASN A 232 8.51 -17.51 -8.70
C ASN A 232 7.85 -16.44 -7.84
N GLN A 233 8.65 -15.54 -7.27
CA GLN A 233 8.19 -14.50 -6.35
C GLN A 233 7.26 -13.47 -6.99
N LYS A 234 6.89 -13.54 -8.27
CA LYS A 234 5.80 -12.73 -8.86
C LYS A 234 4.90 -13.49 -9.82
N ASP A 235 4.95 -14.82 -9.83
CA ASP A 235 4.15 -15.63 -10.76
C ASP A 235 2.65 -15.56 -10.37
N PRO A 236 1.79 -14.87 -11.15
CA PRO A 236 0.37 -14.79 -10.87
C PRO A 236 -0.31 -16.16 -11.01
N MET A 237 0.20 -17.06 -11.87
CA MET A 237 -0.40 -18.37 -12.08
C MET A 237 -0.09 -19.32 -10.92
N LEU A 238 1.02 -19.11 -10.21
CA LEU A 238 1.27 -19.81 -8.96
C LEU A 238 0.26 -19.39 -7.90
N ALA A 239 -0.04 -18.08 -7.81
CA ALA A 239 -1.08 -17.57 -6.92
C ALA A 239 -2.44 -18.23 -7.23
N VAL A 240 -2.83 -18.22 -8.51
CA VAL A 240 -4.07 -18.86 -8.99
C VAL A 240 -4.14 -20.32 -8.57
N ARG A 241 -3.09 -21.12 -8.83
CA ARG A 241 -3.05 -22.55 -8.49
C ARG A 241 -3.22 -22.78 -6.99
N CYS A 242 -2.53 -22.01 -6.15
CA CYS A 242 -2.65 -22.12 -4.69
C CYS A 242 -4.09 -21.91 -4.21
N PHE A 243 -4.76 -20.86 -4.68
CA PHE A 243 -6.16 -20.59 -4.33
C PHE A 243 -7.10 -21.64 -4.92
N GLU A 244 -6.87 -22.06 -6.16
CA GLU A 244 -7.71 -23.04 -6.84
C GLU A 244 -7.68 -24.41 -6.16
N GLU A 245 -6.50 -24.89 -5.79
CA GLU A 245 -6.33 -26.17 -5.06
C GLU A 245 -7.03 -26.14 -3.71
N LEU A 246 -6.85 -25.06 -2.93
CA LEU A 246 -7.49 -24.92 -1.62
C LEU A 246 -9.02 -24.78 -1.72
N ILE A 247 -9.53 -24.05 -2.72
CA ILE A 247 -10.98 -23.83 -2.88
C ILE A 247 -11.69 -25.06 -3.44
N LYS A 248 -11.04 -25.84 -4.32
CA LYS A 248 -11.64 -27.07 -4.88
C LYS A 248 -11.65 -28.22 -3.89
N ASP A 249 -10.79 -28.18 -2.89
CA ASP A 249 -10.70 -29.23 -1.91
C ASP A 249 -11.71 -29.08 -0.77
N PRO A 250 -12.61 -30.06 -0.55
CA PRO A 250 -13.57 -30.03 0.55
C PRO A 250 -12.94 -29.85 1.93
N ASP A 251 -11.70 -30.32 2.12
CA ASP A 251 -10.95 -30.25 3.36
C ASP A 251 -9.90 -29.11 3.34
N GLY A 252 -9.94 -28.22 2.34
CA GLY A 252 -8.96 -27.15 2.16
C GLY A 252 -8.83 -26.24 3.38
N ILE A 253 -9.96 -25.78 3.94
CA ILE A 253 -9.99 -24.95 5.14
C ILE A 253 -9.47 -25.72 6.36
N GLU A 254 -9.90 -26.97 6.56
CA GLU A 254 -9.45 -27.81 7.68
C GLU A 254 -7.93 -28.04 7.63
N ARG A 255 -7.36 -28.24 6.44
CA ARG A 255 -5.89 -28.32 6.29
C ARG A 255 -5.20 -27.02 6.66
N LEU A 256 -5.75 -25.87 6.28
CA LEU A 256 -5.18 -24.57 6.69
C LEU A 256 -5.23 -24.40 8.21
N ILE A 257 -6.30 -24.83 8.87
CA ILE A 257 -6.39 -24.83 10.34
C ILE A 257 -5.28 -25.70 10.95
N GLN A 258 -5.10 -26.92 10.43
CA GLN A 258 -4.08 -27.85 10.93
C GLN A 258 -2.65 -27.33 10.75
N LEU A 259 -2.37 -26.69 9.61
CA LEU A 259 -1.08 -26.01 9.35
C LEU A 259 -0.91 -24.76 10.22
N GLY A 260 -1.98 -23.99 10.42
CA GLY A 260 -1.98 -22.71 11.10
C GLY A 260 -1.75 -22.79 12.60
N LYS A 261 -2.31 -23.80 13.27
CA LYS A 261 -2.17 -23.98 14.74
C LYS A 261 -0.71 -23.91 15.24
N PRO A 262 0.21 -24.75 14.75
CA PRO A 262 1.62 -24.66 15.17
C PRO A 262 2.30 -23.36 14.67
N ALA A 263 1.88 -22.83 13.52
CA ALA A 263 2.43 -21.59 12.98
C ALA A 263 2.13 -20.38 13.88
N ILE A 264 0.93 -20.29 14.44
CA ILE A 264 0.53 -19.23 15.39
C ILE A 264 1.35 -19.30 16.67
N GLU A 265 1.49 -20.49 17.26
CA GLU A 265 2.25 -20.64 18.51
C GLU A 265 3.69 -20.16 18.32
N LYS A 266 4.32 -20.58 17.21
CA LYS A 266 5.66 -20.14 16.82
C LYS A 266 5.71 -18.63 16.55
N GLN A 267 4.73 -18.08 15.85
CA GLN A 267 4.64 -16.65 15.56
C GLN A 267 4.53 -15.83 16.85
N ARG A 268 3.63 -16.19 17.75
CA ARG A 268 3.44 -15.48 19.04
C ARG A 268 4.70 -15.53 19.89
N ALA A 269 5.40 -16.66 19.92
CA ALA A 269 6.69 -16.78 20.61
C ALA A 269 7.76 -15.87 19.97
N ALA A 270 7.86 -15.86 18.63
CA ALA A 270 8.80 -15.02 17.90
C ALA A 270 8.51 -13.52 18.08
N VAL A 271 7.24 -13.11 18.07
CA VAL A 271 6.83 -11.71 18.32
C VAL A 271 7.27 -11.27 19.72
N LYS A 272 7.03 -12.08 20.75
CA LYS A 272 7.48 -11.78 22.11
C LYS A 272 9.00 -11.68 22.22
N ASP A 273 9.72 -12.52 21.49
CA ASP A 273 11.19 -12.50 21.46
C ASP A 273 11.72 -11.24 20.78
N MET A 274 11.16 -10.85 19.63
CA MET A 274 11.49 -9.60 18.93
C MET A 274 11.23 -8.36 19.79
N CYS A 275 10.19 -8.38 20.61
CA CYS A 275 9.85 -7.28 21.52
C CYS A 275 10.59 -7.31 22.86
N ARG A 276 11.66 -8.08 23.02
CA ARG A 276 12.51 -8.03 24.24
C ARG A 276 13.31 -6.74 24.34
N GLU A 277 13.72 -6.20 23.20
CA GLU A 277 14.46 -4.94 23.09
C GLU A 277 13.59 -3.94 22.32
N ILE A 278 12.92 -3.07 23.06
CA ILE A 278 12.07 -2.02 22.51
C ILE A 278 12.84 -0.71 22.62
N HIS A 279 12.97 0.00 21.50
CA HIS A 279 13.62 1.30 21.42
C HIS A 279 12.60 2.40 21.14
N THR A 280 13.00 3.67 21.17
CA THR A 280 12.12 4.79 20.82
C THR A 280 12.56 5.53 19.56
N ILE A 281 11.57 5.96 18.78
CA ILE A 281 11.74 6.76 17.57
C ILE A 281 11.00 8.08 17.74
N THR A 282 11.67 9.20 17.44
CA THR A 282 11.05 10.53 17.45
C THR A 282 10.50 10.84 16.07
N ILE A 283 9.20 11.11 16.00
CA ILE A 283 8.47 11.55 14.81
C ILE A 283 7.65 12.79 15.20
N ASP A 284 7.87 13.92 14.55
CA ASP A 284 7.29 15.24 14.89
C ASP A 284 7.50 15.65 16.36
N GLY A 285 8.66 15.32 16.94
CA GLY A 285 8.94 15.60 18.35
C GLY A 285 8.18 14.70 19.34
N VAL A 286 7.44 13.70 18.86
CA VAL A 286 6.76 12.69 19.70
C VAL A 286 7.54 11.38 19.64
N GLN A 287 7.80 10.77 20.80
CA GLN A 287 8.47 9.48 20.88
C GLN A 287 7.48 8.32 20.77
N TYR A 288 7.80 7.36 19.91
CA TYR A 288 7.03 6.14 19.73
C TYR A 288 7.91 4.89 19.91
N PRO A 289 7.37 3.77 20.38
CA PRO A 289 8.11 2.51 20.41
C PRO A 289 8.43 2.05 18.99
N TYR A 290 9.67 1.58 18.79
CA TYR A 290 10.07 0.89 17.57
C TYR A 290 10.88 -0.38 17.84
N VAL A 291 10.71 -1.36 16.95
CA VAL A 291 11.36 -2.68 17.04
C VAL A 291 11.88 -3.10 15.65
N TYR A 292 13.07 -3.70 15.60
CA TYR A 292 13.51 -4.41 14.41
C TYR A 292 12.68 -5.69 14.23
N ALA A 293 12.04 -5.82 13.07
CA ALA A 293 11.24 -7.00 12.74
C ALA A 293 11.55 -7.41 11.31
N SER A 294 12.32 -8.48 11.11
CA SER A 294 12.59 -9.01 9.77
C SER A 294 11.35 -9.64 9.11
N ILE A 295 10.39 -10.08 9.93
CA ILE A 295 9.09 -10.68 9.57
C ILE A 295 8.03 -10.28 10.61
N TYR A 296 6.76 -10.59 10.34
CA TYR A 296 5.63 -10.38 11.28
C TYR A 296 5.37 -8.92 11.72
N HIS A 297 5.73 -7.93 10.90
CA HIS A 297 5.51 -6.49 11.16
C HIS A 297 4.14 -6.14 11.76
N SER A 298 3.04 -6.68 11.20
CA SER A 298 1.70 -6.40 11.71
C SER A 298 1.47 -6.93 13.13
N HIS A 299 2.01 -8.11 13.46
CA HIS A 299 1.83 -8.74 14.76
C HIS A 299 2.73 -8.09 15.81
N VAL A 300 3.98 -7.78 15.46
CA VAL A 300 4.90 -7.00 16.32
C VAL A 300 4.31 -5.63 16.61
N GLY A 301 3.82 -4.92 15.60
CA GLY A 301 3.19 -3.61 15.78
C GLY A 301 1.96 -3.65 16.69
N HIS A 302 1.03 -4.59 16.48
CA HIS A 302 -0.13 -4.74 17.38
C HIS A 302 0.26 -5.13 18.80
N TYR A 303 1.22 -6.06 18.96
CA TYR A 303 1.73 -6.45 20.27
C TYR A 303 2.29 -5.25 21.03
N LEU A 304 3.03 -4.36 20.36
CA LEU A 304 3.55 -3.12 20.96
C LEU A 304 2.44 -2.14 21.34
N LEU A 305 1.45 -1.92 20.45
CA LEU A 305 0.30 -1.06 20.75
C LEU A 305 -0.45 -1.53 21.99
N GLU A 306 -0.71 -2.84 22.08
CA GLU A 306 -1.45 -3.45 23.20
C GLU A 306 -0.63 -3.48 24.50
N THR A 307 0.64 -3.87 24.42
CA THR A 307 1.47 -4.07 25.63
C THR A 307 1.93 -2.75 26.25
N LEU A 308 2.11 -1.72 25.43
CA LEU A 308 2.62 -0.42 25.88
C LEU A 308 1.54 0.67 25.95
N ASP A 309 0.30 0.37 25.56
CA ASP A 309 -0.77 1.36 25.38
C ASP A 309 -0.32 2.56 24.53
N ALA A 310 0.49 2.28 23.50
CA ALA A 310 1.10 3.32 22.66
C ALA A 310 0.13 3.75 21.55
N PRO A 311 0.09 5.05 21.19
CA PRO A 311 -0.73 5.53 20.08
C PRO A 311 -0.21 5.08 18.70
N VAL A 312 1.11 4.87 18.60
CA VAL A 312 1.82 4.47 17.39
C VAL A 312 2.90 3.45 17.78
N ALA A 313 3.09 2.43 16.95
CA ALA A 313 4.20 1.50 17.02
C ALA A 313 4.86 1.38 15.64
N VAL A 314 6.19 1.41 15.61
CA VAL A 314 6.97 1.33 14.38
C VAL A 314 7.77 0.03 14.34
N THR A 315 7.77 -0.64 13.20
CA THR A 315 8.71 -1.75 12.94
C THR A 315 9.58 -1.40 11.76
N TRP A 316 10.79 -1.94 11.72
CA TRP A 316 11.68 -1.73 10.58
C TRP A 316 12.45 -2.99 10.21
N LYS A 317 12.89 -3.04 8.96
CA LYS A 317 13.78 -4.07 8.41
C LYS A 317 14.78 -3.48 7.42
N THR A 318 15.79 -4.26 7.08
CA THR A 318 16.75 -3.98 6.00
C THR A 318 16.46 -4.84 4.78
N TYR A 319 16.80 -4.32 3.60
CA TYR A 319 16.74 -5.03 2.32
C TYR A 319 18.16 -5.30 1.78
N PRO A 320 18.34 -6.25 0.84
CA PRO A 320 19.66 -6.59 0.27
C PRO A 320 20.38 -5.44 -0.43
N ASP A 321 19.64 -4.45 -0.92
CA ASP A 321 20.17 -3.23 -1.54
C ASP A 321 20.56 -2.15 -0.50
N ASN A 322 20.58 -2.52 0.79
CA ASN A 322 20.79 -1.66 1.95
C ASN A 322 19.71 -0.57 2.14
N SER A 323 18.56 -0.69 1.49
CA SER A 323 17.41 0.13 1.83
C SER A 323 16.74 -0.36 3.11
N TYR A 324 15.94 0.51 3.71
CA TYR A 324 15.20 0.27 4.94
C TYR A 324 13.71 0.30 4.66
N GLY A 325 12.96 -0.64 5.22
CA GLY A 325 11.51 -0.64 5.19
C GLY A 325 10.95 -0.36 6.57
N PHE A 326 10.04 0.59 6.68
CA PHE A 326 9.35 0.94 7.93
C PHE A 326 7.87 0.60 7.81
N SER A 327 7.30 0.03 8.87
CA SER A 327 5.88 -0.29 8.97
C SER A 327 5.30 0.28 10.26
N ILE A 328 4.26 1.09 10.14
CA ILE A 328 3.62 1.83 11.21
C ILE A 328 2.29 1.17 11.54
N ARG A 329 2.01 0.95 12.82
CA ARG A 329 0.69 0.57 13.33
C ARG A 329 0.22 1.64 14.31
N THR A 330 -1.07 1.92 14.37
CA THR A 330 -1.65 2.87 15.32
C THR A 330 -2.89 2.29 15.98
N ASN A 331 -3.21 2.78 17.18
CA ASN A 331 -4.45 2.43 17.89
C ASN A 331 -5.66 3.25 17.39
N GLY A 332 -5.49 4.03 16.32
CA GLY A 332 -6.51 4.91 15.73
C GLY A 332 -6.46 6.37 16.18
N THR A 333 -5.69 6.72 17.23
CA THR A 333 -5.53 8.12 17.66
C THR A 333 -4.64 8.95 16.73
N VAL A 334 -3.73 8.28 16.02
CA VAL A 334 -2.83 8.87 15.02
C VAL A 334 -3.01 8.12 13.70
N ARG A 335 -2.87 8.83 12.58
CA ARG A 335 -2.96 8.27 11.24
C ARG A 335 -1.62 7.74 10.74
N ALA A 336 -1.52 6.43 10.56
CA ALA A 336 -0.31 5.78 10.06
C ALA A 336 0.07 6.28 8.65
N ASN A 337 -0.92 6.39 7.76
CA ASN A 337 -0.74 6.80 6.38
C ASN A 337 -0.20 8.23 6.25
N ARG A 338 -0.60 9.16 7.13
CA ARG A 338 -0.05 10.52 7.17
C ARG A 338 1.43 10.54 7.52
N ILE A 339 1.84 9.75 8.50
CA ILE A 339 3.26 9.62 8.85
C ILE A 339 4.01 9.04 7.65
N ALA A 340 3.52 7.94 7.08
CA ALA A 340 4.19 7.26 5.96
C ALA A 340 4.35 8.15 4.71
N LYS A 341 3.33 8.95 4.36
CA LYS A 341 3.35 9.85 3.19
C LYS A 341 4.49 10.87 3.23
N ARG A 342 4.87 11.36 4.41
CA ARG A 342 6.00 12.30 4.57
C ARG A 342 7.35 11.71 4.16
N PHE A 343 7.42 10.39 4.08
CA PHE A 343 8.60 9.64 3.66
C PHE A 343 8.36 8.93 2.32
N GLY A 344 7.38 9.39 1.52
CA GLY A 344 7.06 8.80 0.22
C GLY A 344 6.37 7.43 0.27
N GLY A 345 5.80 7.07 1.43
CA GLY A 345 5.02 5.85 1.62
C GLY A 345 3.51 6.05 1.57
N GLY A 346 2.77 5.04 2.03
CA GLY A 346 1.30 5.03 2.01
C GLY A 346 0.70 3.85 2.78
N GLY A 347 -0.63 3.73 2.76
CA GLY A 347 -1.38 2.65 3.40
C GLY A 347 -2.74 3.11 3.97
N HIS A 348 -3.29 2.31 4.89
CA HIS A 348 -4.54 2.59 5.60
C HIS A 348 -4.33 3.47 6.84
N LYS A 349 -5.43 4.01 7.40
CA LYS A 349 -5.42 4.79 8.65
C LYS A 349 -4.69 4.10 9.81
N PRO A 350 -4.96 2.82 10.14
CA PRO A 350 -4.30 2.15 11.26
C PRO A 350 -2.95 1.51 10.89
N ALA A 351 -2.64 1.37 9.59
CA ALA A 351 -1.48 0.62 9.14
C ALA A 351 -0.93 1.16 7.82
N ALA A 352 0.33 1.59 7.83
CA ALA A 352 1.01 2.14 6.66
C ALA A 352 2.49 1.77 6.66
N GLY A 353 3.17 2.03 5.55
CA GLY A 353 4.61 1.81 5.45
C GLY A 353 5.29 2.71 4.44
N PHE A 354 6.60 2.84 4.59
CA PHE A 354 7.46 3.61 3.71
C PHE A 354 8.85 2.97 3.60
N GLY A 355 9.56 3.28 2.52
CA GLY A 355 10.92 2.80 2.28
C GLY A 355 11.91 3.96 2.24
N LEU A 356 13.07 3.80 2.87
CA LEU A 356 14.18 4.74 2.77
C LEU A 356 15.33 4.08 2.01
N LYS A 357 15.78 4.69 0.91
CA LYS A 357 17.00 4.26 0.22
C LYS A 357 18.22 4.62 1.05
N PRO A 358 19.32 3.85 0.96
CA PRO A 358 20.56 4.23 1.61
C PRO A 358 20.97 5.62 1.11
N LEU A 359 21.36 6.48 2.05
CA LEU A 359 21.89 7.80 1.73
C LEU A 359 23.09 7.65 0.79
N LYS A 360 23.00 8.22 -0.41
CA LYS A 360 24.20 8.42 -1.23
C LYS A 360 25.04 9.48 -0.53
N LEU A 361 26.24 9.11 -0.08
CA LEU A 361 27.26 10.08 0.27
C LEU A 361 27.57 10.89 -1.00
N VAL A 362 27.18 12.17 -1.01
CA VAL A 362 27.58 13.08 -2.08
C VAL A 362 28.94 13.63 -1.69
N LYS A 363 29.95 13.36 -2.51
CA LYS A 363 31.28 13.95 -2.36
C LYS A 363 31.23 15.38 -2.86
N ILE A 364 31.47 16.35 -1.97
CA ILE A 364 31.59 17.78 -2.33
C ILE A 364 32.98 18.21 -1.88
N GLY A 365 33.92 18.33 -2.83
CA GLY A 365 35.34 18.51 -2.53
C GLY A 365 35.96 17.31 -1.80
N GLU A 366 36.85 17.56 -0.82
CA GLU A 366 37.44 16.51 0.04
C GLU A 366 36.53 16.08 1.20
N GLN A 367 35.32 16.60 1.29
CA GLN A 367 34.37 16.30 2.36
C GLN A 367 33.18 15.48 1.86
N PHE A 368 32.66 14.64 2.74
CA PHE A 368 31.44 13.85 2.53
C PHE A 368 30.32 14.44 3.39
N MET A 369 29.16 14.73 2.81
CA MET A 369 27.95 15.07 3.56
C MET A 369 26.94 13.92 3.53
N THR A 370 26.25 13.70 4.65
CA THR A 370 25.09 12.82 4.77
C THR A 370 23.81 13.66 4.68
N PRO A 371 22.88 13.42 3.73
CA PRO A 371 21.51 13.88 3.90
C PRO A 371 20.96 13.26 5.20
N GLN A 372 20.29 14.02 6.07
CA GLN A 372 19.93 13.52 7.40
C GLN A 372 18.89 12.39 7.33
N VAL A 373 19.36 11.16 7.47
CA VAL A 373 18.74 10.12 8.30
C VAL A 373 19.81 9.80 9.33
N ILE A 374 19.74 10.43 10.50
CA ILE A 374 20.78 10.27 11.52
C ILE A 374 20.65 8.86 12.09
N GLY A 375 21.61 8.01 11.69
CA GLY A 375 21.70 6.64 12.15
C GLY A 375 22.18 6.54 13.59
N LYS A 376 21.56 5.62 14.33
CA LYS A 376 22.27 4.80 15.32
C LYS A 376 21.75 3.37 15.20
N VAL A 377 22.61 2.46 14.76
CA VAL A 377 22.33 1.03 14.86
C VAL A 377 22.42 0.68 16.35
N GLY A 378 21.27 0.45 16.99
CA GLY A 378 21.15 0.01 18.39
C GLY A 378 20.84 1.11 19.43
N GLY A 379 20.16 2.20 19.07
CA GLY A 379 19.73 3.25 20.01
C GLY A 379 18.49 4.03 19.55
N ASP A 380 18.12 5.08 20.29
CA ASP A 380 16.97 5.94 19.94
C ASP A 380 17.19 6.62 18.57
N LEU A 381 16.15 6.62 17.73
CA LEU A 381 16.20 7.11 16.35
C LEU A 381 15.40 8.43 16.22
N GLU A 382 15.89 9.38 15.44
CA GLU A 382 15.12 10.60 15.09
C GLU A 382 14.89 10.61 13.57
N LEU A 383 13.62 10.69 13.15
CA LEU A 383 13.25 10.86 11.75
C LEU A 383 12.70 12.26 11.52
N THR A 384 13.51 13.10 10.89
CA THR A 384 13.06 14.34 10.26
C THR A 384 12.65 14.04 8.82
N SER A 385 11.64 14.75 8.29
CA SER A 385 11.09 14.51 6.95
C SER A 385 12.17 14.53 5.86
N ILE A 386 11.96 13.78 4.76
CA ILE A 386 12.75 13.99 3.54
C ILE A 386 12.24 15.30 2.92
N GLN A 387 12.91 16.42 3.20
CA GLN A 387 12.80 17.61 2.37
C GLN A 387 14.04 17.72 1.47
N ASP A 388 13.77 18.07 0.22
CA ASP A 388 14.65 18.16 -0.95
C ASP A 388 16.16 18.29 -0.70
N VAL A 389 16.93 17.46 -1.41
CA VAL A 389 18.40 17.46 -1.39
C VAL A 389 18.91 18.79 -1.95
N PHE A 390 19.51 19.62 -1.09
CA PHE A 390 20.13 20.89 -1.45
C PHE A 390 21.23 20.74 -2.53
N GLU A 391 21.30 21.69 -3.46
CA GLU A 391 22.41 21.85 -4.40
C GLU A 391 23.26 23.06 -3.95
N LEU A 392 24.57 22.86 -3.78
CA LEU A 392 25.52 23.92 -3.41
C LEU A 392 26.17 24.50 -4.67
N THR A 393 26.01 25.80 -4.87
CA THR A 393 26.76 26.57 -5.90
C THR A 393 27.73 27.53 -5.21
N GLU A 394 28.68 28.10 -5.94
CA GLU A 394 29.64 29.10 -5.40
C GLU A 394 28.97 30.34 -4.76
N ALA A 395 27.65 30.51 -4.91
CA ALA A 395 26.88 31.61 -4.36
C ALA A 395 26.06 31.28 -3.08
N GLY A 396 26.04 30.02 -2.60
CA GLY A 396 25.31 29.60 -1.40
C GLY A 396 24.47 28.32 -1.57
N VAL A 397 23.70 27.97 -0.52
CA VAL A 397 22.73 26.86 -0.52
C VAL A 397 21.46 27.30 -1.24
N VAL A 398 21.06 26.58 -2.29
CA VAL A 398 19.85 26.85 -3.07
C VAL A 398 18.85 25.70 -2.85
N ASN A 399 17.60 26.04 -2.47
CA ASN A 399 16.52 25.06 -2.39
C ASN A 399 15.93 24.76 -3.79
N SER A 400 15.08 23.73 -3.90
CA SER A 400 14.43 23.28 -5.15
C SER A 400 13.54 24.35 -5.83
N ILE A 401 13.31 25.50 -5.19
CA ILE A 401 12.53 26.64 -5.69
C ILE A 401 13.35 27.92 -5.91
N GLY A 402 14.68 27.88 -5.75
CA GLY A 402 15.60 28.95 -6.17
C GLY A 402 15.88 30.04 -5.14
N GLU A 403 15.61 29.82 -3.85
CA GLU A 403 15.94 30.77 -2.78
C GLU A 403 17.33 30.49 -2.19
N THR A 404 18.14 31.54 -2.01
CA THR A 404 19.52 31.44 -1.51
C THR A 404 19.61 31.87 -0.04
N PHE A 405 20.23 31.03 0.80
CA PHE A 405 20.52 31.35 2.20
C PHE A 405 22.04 31.49 2.44
N GLN A 406 22.46 32.55 3.13
CA GLN A 406 23.82 32.68 3.66
C GLN A 406 23.86 32.18 5.11
N LEU A 407 24.73 31.21 5.41
CA LEU A 407 24.95 30.74 6.78
C LEU A 407 26.24 31.36 7.35
N ASP A 408 26.12 31.84 8.59
CA ASP A 408 27.19 32.43 9.41
C ASP A 408 28.21 31.36 9.84
N PRO A 409 29.53 31.63 9.71
CA PRO A 409 30.63 30.75 10.14
C PRO A 409 30.58 30.21 11.58
N GLU A 410 29.95 30.91 12.53
CA GLU A 410 29.90 30.47 13.94
C GLU A 410 28.99 29.25 14.17
N THR A 411 28.03 29.01 13.27
CA THR A 411 27.12 27.85 13.37
C THR A 411 27.82 26.53 12.98
N LEU A 412 28.97 26.59 12.31
CA LEU A 412 29.68 25.42 11.79
C LEU A 412 30.48 24.64 12.85
N VAL A 413 30.80 25.28 13.99
CA VAL A 413 31.75 24.71 14.98
C VAL A 413 31.06 23.81 16.01
N SER A 414 29.75 23.92 16.23
CA SER A 414 29.05 23.09 17.22
C SER A 414 28.71 21.67 16.75
N VAL A 415 28.75 21.41 15.43
CA VAL A 415 28.35 20.11 14.85
C VAL A 415 29.49 19.08 14.83
N VAL A 416 30.73 19.47 15.09
CA VAL A 416 31.91 18.58 14.97
C VAL A 416 32.30 17.90 16.30
N LYS A 417 31.52 18.05 17.39
CA LYS A 417 31.89 17.49 18.71
C LYS A 417 30.84 16.64 19.45
N SER A 418 29.80 16.13 18.80
CA SER A 418 28.87 15.15 19.41
C SER A 418 28.69 13.91 18.57
#